data_AF-A0A1F9C380-F1
#
_entry.id   AF-A0A1F9C380-F1
#
_cell.length_a   1.000
_cell.length_b   1.000
_cell.length_c   1.000
_cell.angle_alpha   90.00
_cell.angle_beta   90.00
_cell.angle_gamma   90.00
#
_symmetry.space_group_name_H-M   'P 1'
#
loop_
_entity.id
_entity.type
_entity.pdbx_description
1 polymer ?
#
loop_
_entity_poly.entity_id
_entity_poly.type
_entity_poly.pdbx_seq_one_letter_code
_entity_poly.pdbx_strand_id
1 'polypeptide(L)'
;MKIRIAAFSLLTLVSSASAGELKGNCELRILGTSTLHDFAGTVRCQPFPLSLVGGSDGRMVIPEVEISVLVEEMDTRNKTRDKQMREMFQNEKFQRIQAVLSNLDPDKIRQEMRKDPNGKGTLEFILKIRDVERRIQAVIGNLREISGRVSFDAEFPVSLKEYNLTPPTVFFGIVRVGDKVTVNAAFQLEDVPPK
;
A
#
# COMPACT_ATOMS: atom_id res chain seq x y z
N MET A 1 -19.24 -68.55 18.23
CA MET A 1 -18.18 -67.75 18.91
C MET A 1 -18.23 -66.34 18.32
N LYS A 2 -18.49 -65.31 19.13
CA LYS A 2 -18.92 -63.97 18.68
C LYS A 2 -17.73 -63.10 18.23
N ILE A 3 -17.72 -62.64 16.98
CA ILE A 3 -16.71 -61.72 16.44
C ILE A 3 -17.07 -60.30 16.92
N ARG A 4 -16.18 -59.67 17.70
CA ARG A 4 -16.30 -58.26 18.09
C ARG A 4 -15.57 -57.41 17.06
N ILE A 5 -16.32 -56.71 16.21
CA ILE A 5 -15.79 -55.69 15.32
C ILE A 5 -15.63 -54.42 16.15
N ALA A 6 -14.38 -54.05 16.47
CA ALA A 6 -14.07 -52.77 17.09
C ALA A 6 -14.07 -51.69 15.99
N ALA A 7 -15.11 -50.86 15.97
CA ALA A 7 -15.17 -49.68 15.11
C ALA A 7 -14.19 -48.63 15.65
N PHE A 8 -13.06 -48.45 14.94
CA PHE A 8 -12.09 -47.40 15.24
C PHE A 8 -12.58 -46.11 14.57
N SER A 9 -13.33 -45.29 15.31
CA SER A 9 -13.76 -43.96 14.84
C SER A 9 -12.55 -43.04 14.76
N LEU A 10 -12.12 -42.74 13.54
CA LEU A 10 -11.06 -41.78 13.23
C LEU A 10 -11.62 -40.36 13.44
N LEU A 11 -11.31 -39.73 14.58
CA LEU A 11 -11.58 -38.31 14.80
C LEU A 11 -10.64 -37.49 13.91
N THR A 12 -11.15 -36.93 12.82
CA THR A 12 -10.46 -35.90 12.05
C THR A 12 -10.46 -34.60 12.84
N LEU A 13 -9.30 -34.23 13.38
CA LEU A 13 -9.05 -32.88 13.89
C LEU A 13 -9.10 -31.90 12.71
N VAL A 14 -10.22 -31.18 12.58
CA VAL A 14 -10.31 -30.02 11.69
C VAL A 14 -9.54 -28.90 12.37
N SER A 15 -8.29 -28.68 11.98
CA SER A 15 -7.56 -27.47 12.35
C SER A 15 -8.22 -26.29 11.64
N SER A 16 -8.96 -25.47 12.39
CA SER A 16 -9.41 -24.17 11.89
C SER A 16 -8.17 -23.37 11.48
N ALA A 17 -8.04 -23.05 10.19
CA ALA A 17 -7.03 -22.10 9.74
C ALA A 17 -7.25 -20.79 10.51
N SER A 18 -6.32 -20.43 11.39
CA SER A 18 -6.43 -19.21 12.18
C SER A 18 -6.28 -18.02 11.23
N ALA A 19 -7.36 -17.26 11.06
CA ALA A 19 -7.25 -15.94 10.46
C ALA A 19 -6.50 -15.02 11.43
N GLY A 20 -5.58 -14.21 10.91
CA GLY A 20 -4.87 -13.18 11.67
C GLY A 20 -5.37 -11.80 11.28
N GLU A 21 -5.51 -10.88 12.24
CA GLU A 21 -5.76 -9.47 11.96
C GLU A 21 -4.47 -8.68 12.19
N LEU A 22 -4.07 -7.90 11.20
CA LEU A 22 -2.99 -6.93 11.32
C LEU A 22 -3.56 -5.52 11.18
N LYS A 23 -2.89 -4.57 11.81
CA LYS A 23 -3.11 -3.14 11.59
C LYS A 23 -1.91 -2.54 10.90
N GLY A 24 -2.15 -1.79 9.83
CA GLY A 24 -1.14 -1.09 9.06
C GLY A 24 -1.17 0.42 9.28
N ASN A 25 0.02 1.02 9.15
CA ASN A 25 0.21 2.45 8.96
C ASN A 25 1.38 2.68 7.98
N CYS A 26 1.51 3.90 7.49
CA CYS A 26 2.57 4.26 6.56
C CYS A 26 2.85 5.76 6.49
N GLU A 27 4.06 6.09 6.10
CA GLU A 27 4.52 7.45 5.80
C GLU A 27 5.02 7.50 4.36
N LEU A 28 4.50 8.45 3.59
CA LEU A 28 4.85 8.64 2.19
C LEU A 28 5.69 9.91 2.04
N ARG A 29 6.72 9.80 1.22
CA ARG A 29 7.51 10.91 0.69
C ARG A 29 7.35 10.96 -0.81
N ILE A 30 6.86 12.10 -1.30
CA ILE A 30 6.61 12.36 -2.71
C ILE A 30 7.72 13.26 -3.22
N LEU A 31 8.36 12.87 -4.32
CA LEU A 31 9.46 13.60 -4.96
C LEU A 31 9.01 14.06 -6.34
N GLY A 32 9.10 15.36 -6.61
CA GLY A 32 8.76 15.93 -7.91
C GLY A 32 9.83 16.91 -8.37
N THR A 33 9.87 17.14 -9.67
CA THR A 33 10.81 18.08 -10.31
C THR A 33 10.05 19.31 -10.78
N SER A 34 10.72 20.47 -10.80
CA SER A 34 10.20 21.66 -11.46
C SER A 34 11.30 22.40 -12.20
N THR A 35 10.94 23.29 -13.13
CA THR A 35 11.91 24.10 -13.88
C THR A 35 12.73 25.05 -12.98
N LEU A 36 12.30 25.29 -11.74
CA LEU A 36 13.03 26.11 -10.78
C LEU A 36 13.91 25.28 -9.83
N HIS A 37 13.32 24.29 -9.17
CA HIS A 37 14.00 23.36 -8.26
C HIS A 37 13.16 22.11 -8.01
N ASP A 38 13.80 21.02 -7.59
CA ASP A 38 13.12 19.83 -7.12
C ASP A 38 12.38 20.08 -5.81
N PHE A 39 11.27 19.40 -5.61
CA PHE A 39 10.47 19.52 -4.42
C PHE A 39 10.13 18.16 -3.81
N ALA A 40 9.85 18.19 -2.51
CA ALA A 40 9.36 17.04 -1.78
C ALA A 40 8.06 17.39 -1.04
N GLY A 41 7.20 16.40 -0.89
CA GLY A 41 6.04 16.43 -0.01
C GLY A 41 5.98 15.19 0.87
N THR A 42 5.23 15.27 1.96
CA THR A 42 5.00 14.17 2.89
C THR A 42 3.53 14.04 3.23
N VAL A 43 3.08 12.80 3.47
CA VAL A 43 1.73 12.50 3.98
C VAL A 43 1.75 11.17 4.73
N ARG A 44 0.92 11.01 5.76
CA ARG A 44 0.71 9.72 6.42
C ARG A 44 -0.54 9.06 5.85
N CYS A 45 -0.53 7.74 5.68
CA CYS A 45 -1.79 7.06 5.43
C CYS A 45 -2.60 6.93 6.70
N GLN A 46 -3.90 6.89 6.51
CA GLN A 46 -4.87 6.57 7.52
C GLN A 46 -4.64 5.12 7.94
N PRO A 47 -4.65 4.81 9.26
CA PRO A 47 -4.48 3.44 9.71
C PRO A 47 -5.49 2.51 9.05
N PHE A 48 -5.04 1.35 8.59
CA PHE A 48 -5.86 0.42 7.82
C PHE A 48 -5.80 -0.99 8.43
N PRO A 49 -6.92 -1.70 8.53
CA PRO A 49 -6.91 -3.11 8.90
C PRO A 49 -6.51 -3.95 7.68
N LEU A 50 -5.95 -5.13 7.93
CA LEU A 50 -5.81 -6.16 6.92
C LEU A 50 -5.95 -7.55 7.55
N SER A 51 -6.59 -8.45 6.83
CA SER A 51 -6.90 -9.79 7.31
C SER A 51 -6.08 -10.81 6.54
N LEU A 52 -5.38 -11.66 7.28
CA LEU A 52 -4.74 -12.86 6.78
C LEU A 52 -5.74 -14.00 6.89
N VAL A 53 -6.13 -14.59 5.76
CA VAL A 53 -7.04 -15.73 5.71
C VAL A 53 -6.35 -16.95 5.13
N GLY A 54 -6.72 -18.14 5.59
CA GLY A 54 -6.28 -19.39 4.96
C GLY A 54 -6.92 -19.53 3.58
N GLY A 55 -6.08 -19.62 2.55
CA GLY A 55 -6.45 -19.94 1.18
C GLY A 55 -6.82 -21.42 1.02
N SER A 56 -7.46 -21.75 -0.11
CA SER A 56 -7.93 -23.11 -0.42
C SER A 56 -6.80 -24.13 -0.59
N ASP A 57 -5.57 -23.68 -0.80
CA ASP A 57 -4.36 -24.48 -0.90
C ASP A 57 -3.53 -24.52 0.40
N GLY A 58 -4.09 -23.97 1.49
CA GLY A 58 -3.43 -23.90 2.79
C GLY A 58 -2.45 -22.75 2.96
N ARG A 59 -2.21 -21.91 1.94
CA ARG A 59 -1.39 -20.69 2.07
C ARG A 59 -2.18 -19.55 2.69
N MET A 60 -1.52 -18.67 3.42
CA MET A 60 -2.17 -17.45 3.89
C MET A 60 -2.26 -16.42 2.76
N VAL A 61 -3.42 -15.76 2.64
CA VAL A 61 -3.71 -14.75 1.63
C VAL A 61 -4.26 -13.51 2.31
N ILE A 62 -3.94 -12.33 1.77
CA ILE A 62 -4.63 -11.07 2.09
C ILE A 62 -5.59 -10.82 0.92
N PRO A 63 -6.91 -11.07 1.09
CA PRO A 63 -7.86 -11.01 -0.02
C PRO A 63 -7.98 -9.61 -0.60
N GLU A 64 -8.03 -8.62 0.28
CA GLU A 64 -8.10 -7.22 -0.08
C GLU A 64 -7.57 -6.37 1.07
N VAL A 65 -6.91 -5.25 0.75
CA VAL A 65 -6.60 -4.19 1.69
C VAL A 65 -6.75 -2.84 0.99
N GLU A 66 -7.44 -1.92 1.66
CA GLU A 66 -7.59 -0.54 1.22
C GLU A 66 -6.71 0.37 2.09
N ILE A 67 -5.87 1.15 1.43
CA ILE A 67 -4.98 2.13 2.05
C ILE A 67 -5.38 3.50 1.52
N SER A 68 -5.46 4.50 2.39
CA SER A 68 -5.82 5.85 1.95
C SER A 68 -5.02 6.93 2.65
N VAL A 69 -4.81 8.03 1.93
CA VAL A 69 -4.23 9.26 2.47
C VAL A 69 -5.25 10.39 2.32
N LEU A 70 -5.23 11.35 3.23
CA LEU A 70 -6.03 12.56 3.11
C LEU A 70 -5.26 13.61 2.32
N VAL A 71 -5.88 14.16 1.29
CA VAL A 71 -5.28 15.22 0.46
C VAL A 71 -4.98 16.48 1.29
N GLU A 72 -5.80 16.74 2.32
CA GLU A 72 -5.59 17.86 3.23
C GLU A 72 -4.32 17.74 4.09
N GLU A 73 -3.92 16.51 4.43
CA GLU A 73 -2.75 16.21 5.28
C GLU A 73 -1.43 16.22 4.51
N MET A 74 -1.47 16.38 3.18
CA MET A 74 -0.27 16.47 2.35
C MET A 74 0.45 17.81 2.59
N ASP A 75 1.75 17.73 2.88
CA ASP A 75 2.58 18.90 3.23
C ASP A 75 3.87 18.91 2.40
N THR A 76 4.10 20.00 1.67
CA THR A 76 5.33 20.26 0.91
C THR A 76 6.25 21.28 1.58
N ARG A 77 5.96 21.63 2.84
CA ARG A 77 6.58 22.71 3.62
C ARG A 77 6.46 24.08 2.94
N ASN A 78 5.45 24.26 2.10
CA ASN A 78 5.18 25.51 1.41
C ASN A 78 3.67 25.71 1.27
N LYS A 79 3.11 26.56 2.14
CA LYS A 79 1.66 26.79 2.25
C LYS A 79 0.99 27.15 0.92
N THR A 80 1.67 27.92 0.06
CA THR A 80 1.14 28.29 -1.26
C THR A 80 1.07 27.08 -2.18
N ARG A 81 2.15 26.29 -2.24
CA ARG A 81 2.17 25.04 -3.02
C ARG A 81 1.16 24.03 -2.49
N ASP A 82 1.00 23.92 -1.18
CA ASP A 82 0.03 23.01 -0.56
C ASP A 82 -1.40 23.40 -0.92
N LYS A 83 -1.72 24.70 -0.92
CA LYS A 83 -3.03 25.21 -1.36
C LYS A 83 -3.30 24.83 -2.82
N GLN A 84 -2.35 25.10 -3.71
CA GLN A 84 -2.51 24.80 -5.14
C GLN A 84 -2.58 23.28 -5.40
N MET A 85 -1.86 22.48 -4.64
CA MET A 85 -1.92 21.02 -4.70
C MET A 85 -3.32 20.52 -4.28
N ARG A 86 -3.88 21.02 -3.17
CA ARG A 86 -5.25 20.69 -2.76
C ARG A 86 -6.30 21.08 -3.80
N GLU A 87 -6.12 22.24 -4.45
CA GLU A 87 -6.98 22.68 -5.57
C GLU A 87 -6.86 21.74 -6.78
N MET A 88 -5.64 21.33 -7.16
CA MET A 88 -5.39 20.39 -8.26
C MET A 88 -6.08 19.03 -8.00
N PHE A 89 -6.01 18.53 -6.77
CA PHE A 89 -6.72 17.32 -6.36
C PHE A 89 -8.23 17.52 -6.15
N GLN A 90 -8.74 18.75 -6.21
CA GLN A 90 -10.13 19.09 -5.92
C GLN A 90 -10.57 18.57 -4.54
N ASN A 91 -9.76 18.86 -3.51
CA ASN A 91 -9.92 18.33 -2.14
C ASN A 91 -11.34 18.47 -1.56
N GLU A 92 -12.07 19.53 -1.91
CA GLU A 92 -13.46 19.73 -1.45
C GLU A 92 -14.40 18.60 -1.91
N LYS A 93 -14.14 18.01 -3.08
CA LYS A 93 -14.91 16.90 -3.67
C LYS A 93 -14.24 15.55 -3.45
N PHE A 94 -12.92 15.49 -3.53
CA PHE A 94 -12.13 14.27 -3.45
C PHE A 94 -11.10 14.37 -2.33
N GLN A 95 -11.53 14.08 -1.11
CA GLN A 95 -10.70 14.22 0.10
C GLN A 95 -9.64 13.13 0.24
N ARG A 96 -9.84 11.98 -0.41
CA ARG A 96 -8.99 10.79 -0.27
C ARG A 96 -8.35 10.40 -1.59
N ILE A 97 -7.10 9.95 -1.50
CA ILE A 97 -6.45 9.12 -2.50
C ILE A 97 -6.46 7.69 -1.94
N GLN A 98 -6.87 6.71 -2.73
CA GLN A 98 -7.10 5.32 -2.29
C GLN A 98 -6.24 4.36 -3.11
N ALA A 99 -5.61 3.41 -2.43
CA ALA A 99 -4.91 2.29 -3.03
C ALA A 99 -5.58 0.98 -2.58
N VAL A 100 -5.90 0.12 -3.54
CA VAL A 100 -6.50 -1.20 -3.29
C VAL A 100 -5.54 -2.27 -3.78
N LEU A 101 -5.15 -3.17 -2.88
CA LEU A 101 -4.40 -4.37 -3.20
C LEU A 101 -5.30 -5.58 -2.98
N SER A 102 -5.23 -6.57 -3.86
CA SER A 102 -6.08 -7.76 -3.79
C SER A 102 -5.27 -9.03 -4.01
N ASN A 103 -5.69 -10.12 -3.36
CA ASN A 103 -5.13 -11.46 -3.48
C ASN A 103 -3.61 -11.52 -3.27
N LEU A 104 -3.11 -10.84 -2.23
CA LEU A 104 -1.69 -10.88 -1.90
C LEU A 104 -1.34 -12.19 -1.20
N ASP A 105 -0.25 -12.80 -1.62
CA ASP A 105 0.36 -13.96 -0.95
C ASP A 105 1.68 -13.51 -0.31
N PRO A 106 1.70 -13.30 1.03
CA PRO A 106 2.91 -12.87 1.74
C PRO A 106 4.09 -13.81 1.57
N ASP A 107 3.87 -15.12 1.47
CA ASP A 107 4.95 -16.09 1.30
C ASP A 107 5.54 -16.03 -0.10
N LYS A 108 4.71 -15.84 -1.13
CA LYS A 108 5.18 -15.59 -2.49
C LYS A 108 6.01 -14.31 -2.55
N ILE A 109 5.56 -13.23 -1.92
CA ILE A 109 6.29 -11.96 -1.85
C ILE A 109 7.67 -12.18 -1.20
N ARG A 110 7.73 -12.85 -0.05
CA ARG A 110 9.00 -13.20 0.62
C ARG A 110 9.91 -14.01 -0.28
N GLN A 111 9.37 -14.99 -1.01
CA GLN A 111 10.14 -15.83 -1.92
C GLN A 111 10.71 -15.04 -3.09
N GLU A 112 9.94 -14.13 -3.67
CA GLU A 112 10.42 -13.23 -4.74
C GLU A 112 11.57 -12.37 -4.24
N MET A 113 11.41 -11.72 -3.08
CA MET A 113 12.45 -10.88 -2.49
C MET A 113 13.73 -11.66 -2.16
N ARG A 114 13.63 -12.91 -1.69
CA ARG A 114 14.81 -13.76 -1.41
C ARG A 114 15.58 -14.17 -2.68
N LYS A 115 14.93 -14.20 -3.85
CA LYS A 115 15.57 -14.55 -5.13
C LYS A 115 16.30 -13.37 -5.76
N ASP A 116 15.91 -12.14 -5.42
CA ASP A 116 16.58 -10.94 -5.90
C ASP A 116 17.85 -10.65 -5.04
N PRO A 117 19.03 -10.45 -5.65
CA PRO A 117 20.26 -10.17 -4.91
C PRO A 117 20.22 -8.92 -4.02
N ASN A 118 19.33 -7.98 -4.32
CA ASN A 118 19.15 -6.74 -3.55
C ASN A 118 17.95 -6.83 -2.59
N GLY A 119 17.34 -8.01 -2.44
CA GLY A 119 16.18 -8.21 -1.60
C GLY A 119 14.93 -7.48 -2.09
N LYS A 120 14.80 -7.25 -3.41
CA LYS A 120 13.66 -6.52 -4.00
C LYS A 120 12.55 -7.45 -4.50
N GLY A 121 11.32 -6.98 -4.38
CA GLY A 121 10.13 -7.63 -4.94
C GLY A 121 9.24 -6.61 -5.65
N THR A 122 8.10 -7.06 -6.17
CA THR A 122 7.12 -6.17 -6.82
C THR A 122 5.72 -6.40 -6.28
N LEU A 123 4.95 -5.33 -6.13
CA LEU A 123 3.52 -5.38 -5.81
C LEU A 123 2.72 -4.61 -6.86
N GLU A 124 1.59 -5.16 -7.26
CA GLU A 124 0.61 -4.44 -8.08
C GLU A 124 -0.59 -4.01 -7.24
N PHE A 125 -1.11 -2.82 -7.54
CA PHE A 125 -2.28 -2.27 -6.87
C PHE A 125 -3.06 -1.33 -7.78
N ILE A 126 -4.32 -1.08 -7.45
CA ILE A 126 -5.12 -0.05 -8.09
C ILE A 126 -5.01 1.22 -7.26
N LEU A 127 -4.52 2.30 -7.87
CA LEU A 127 -4.44 3.62 -7.27
C LEU A 127 -5.53 4.51 -7.88
N LYS A 128 -6.39 5.03 -7.02
CA LYS A 128 -7.45 5.98 -7.33
C LYS A 128 -7.10 7.37 -6.86
N ILE A 129 -7.08 8.31 -7.80
CA ILE A 129 -6.96 9.73 -7.52
C ILE A 129 -8.12 10.45 -8.20
N ARG A 130 -8.94 11.14 -7.41
CA ARG A 130 -10.23 11.68 -7.83
C ARG A 130 -11.13 10.55 -8.38
N ASP A 131 -11.56 10.67 -9.63
CA ASP A 131 -12.41 9.73 -10.36
C ASP A 131 -11.64 8.82 -11.31
N VAL A 132 -10.30 8.86 -11.30
CA VAL A 132 -9.45 8.08 -12.19
C VAL A 132 -8.71 6.98 -11.43
N GLU A 133 -8.79 5.76 -11.95
CA GLU A 133 -8.09 4.58 -11.43
C GLU A 133 -7.01 4.13 -12.42
N ARG A 134 -5.83 3.77 -11.89
CA ARG A 134 -4.74 3.15 -12.66
C ARG A 134 -4.15 1.99 -11.88
N ARG A 135 -3.70 0.98 -12.62
CA ARG A 135 -2.86 -0.09 -12.07
C ARG A 135 -1.43 0.44 -11.96
N ILE A 136 -0.86 0.34 -10.77
CA ILE A 136 0.50 0.74 -10.46
C ILE A 136 1.28 -0.50 -10.03
N GLN A 137 2.53 -0.58 -10.49
CA GLN A 137 3.50 -1.54 -10.00
C GLN A 137 4.50 -0.81 -9.12
N ALA A 138 4.62 -1.23 -7.86
CA ALA A 138 5.62 -0.77 -6.92
C ALA A 138 6.76 -1.77 -6.82
N VAL A 139 7.97 -1.26 -6.65
CA VAL A 139 9.12 -2.04 -6.20
C VAL A 139 9.12 -2.00 -4.68
N ILE A 140 9.13 -3.17 -4.03
CA ILE A 140 9.24 -3.28 -2.57
C ILE A 140 10.60 -3.78 -2.15
N GLY A 141 11.03 -3.37 -0.96
CA GLY A 141 12.35 -3.68 -0.41
C GLY A 141 12.37 -3.54 1.10
N ASN A 142 13.56 -3.76 1.68
CA ASN A 142 13.81 -3.55 3.12
C ASN A 142 12.83 -4.28 4.06
N LEU A 143 12.32 -5.44 3.64
CA LEU A 143 11.40 -6.24 4.45
C LEU A 143 12.08 -6.70 5.75
N ARG A 144 11.43 -6.41 6.88
CA ARG A 144 11.85 -6.85 8.22
C ARG A 144 10.65 -7.40 8.96
N GLU A 145 10.84 -8.54 9.60
CA GLU A 145 9.83 -9.19 10.43
C GLU A 145 10.42 -9.46 11.81
N ILE A 146 9.96 -8.73 12.82
CA ILE A 146 10.50 -8.81 14.18
C ILE A 146 9.32 -8.80 15.15
N SER A 147 9.15 -9.89 15.91
CA SER A 147 8.23 -9.96 17.06
C SER A 147 6.79 -9.50 16.75
N GLY A 148 6.17 -10.04 15.69
CA GLY A 148 4.79 -9.69 15.31
C GLY A 148 4.64 -8.34 14.62
N ARG A 149 5.76 -7.71 14.23
CA ARG A 149 5.79 -6.50 13.41
C ARG A 149 6.44 -6.77 12.08
N VAL A 150 5.84 -6.24 11.03
CA VAL A 150 6.37 -6.27 9.66
C VAL A 150 6.62 -4.84 9.21
N SER A 151 7.79 -4.55 8.66
CA SER A 151 8.05 -3.28 7.98
C SER A 151 8.69 -3.52 6.62
N PHE A 152 8.37 -2.65 5.67
CA PHE A 152 8.93 -2.69 4.32
C PHE A 152 8.78 -1.32 3.67
N ASP A 153 9.58 -1.08 2.63
CA ASP A 153 9.49 0.12 1.81
C ASP A 153 8.89 -0.23 0.45
N ALA A 154 8.17 0.72 -0.15
CA ALA A 154 7.67 0.65 -1.51
C ALA A 154 8.03 1.92 -2.29
N GLU A 155 8.45 1.77 -3.54
CA GLU A 155 8.73 2.85 -4.46
C GLU A 155 7.91 2.68 -5.74
N PHE A 156 7.22 3.74 -6.17
CA PHE A 156 6.50 3.73 -7.44
C PHE A 156 6.37 5.13 -8.07
N PRO A 157 6.37 5.22 -9.41
CA PRO A 157 6.08 6.46 -10.10
C PRO A 157 4.57 6.72 -10.20
N VAL A 158 4.17 7.99 -10.23
CA VAL A 158 2.81 8.43 -10.55
C VAL A 158 2.90 9.56 -11.59
N SER A 159 2.16 9.43 -12.69
CA SER A 159 2.03 10.50 -13.71
C SER A 159 0.82 11.37 -13.40
N LEU A 160 1.02 12.68 -13.27
CA LEU A 160 -0.07 13.64 -13.07
C LEU A 160 -1.05 13.63 -14.25
N LYS A 161 -0.54 13.58 -15.49
CA LYS A 161 -1.34 13.53 -16.71
C LYS A 161 -2.20 12.29 -16.81
N GLU A 162 -1.71 11.11 -16.43
CA GLU A 162 -2.50 9.88 -16.45
C GLU A 162 -3.74 9.94 -15.56
N TYR A 163 -3.70 10.80 -14.53
CA TYR A 163 -4.81 11.11 -13.63
C TYR A 163 -5.55 12.41 -13.97
N ASN A 164 -5.30 12.98 -15.14
CA ASN A 164 -5.86 14.26 -15.61
C ASN A 164 -5.58 15.44 -14.65
N LEU A 165 -4.49 15.38 -13.88
CA LEU A 165 -4.09 16.43 -12.96
C LEU A 165 -3.25 17.46 -13.72
N THR A 166 -3.68 18.71 -13.67
CA THR A 166 -2.93 19.83 -14.24
C THR A 166 -2.16 20.51 -13.10
N PRO A 167 -0.83 20.38 -13.03
CA PRO A 167 -0.07 21.06 -12.00
C PRO A 167 -0.21 22.58 -12.15
N PRO A 168 -0.22 23.32 -11.04
CA PRO A 168 -0.28 24.78 -11.07
C PRO A 168 0.95 25.36 -11.76
N THR A 169 0.73 26.31 -12.67
CA THR A 169 1.80 27.11 -13.27
C THR A 169 1.96 28.42 -12.52
N VAL A 170 3.18 28.79 -12.15
CA VAL A 170 3.49 30.05 -11.45
C VAL A 170 4.32 30.95 -12.38
N PHE A 171 4.23 32.28 -12.19
CA PHE A 171 4.95 33.30 -12.97
C PHE A 171 4.71 33.20 -14.49
N PHE A 172 3.44 33.31 -14.94
CA PHE A 172 3.08 33.27 -16.36
C PHE A 172 3.63 32.05 -17.13
N GLY A 173 3.77 30.90 -16.47
CA GLY A 173 4.19 29.64 -17.10
C GLY A 173 5.70 29.39 -17.15
N ILE A 174 6.50 30.23 -16.47
CA ILE A 174 7.95 30.05 -16.30
C ILE A 174 8.25 28.85 -15.39
N VAL A 175 7.48 28.67 -14.32
CA VAL A 175 7.63 27.53 -13.41
C VAL A 175 6.68 26.41 -13.83
N ARG A 176 7.26 25.28 -14.25
CA ARG A 176 6.53 24.08 -14.69
C ARG A 176 6.94 22.89 -13.82
N VAL A 177 5.96 22.11 -13.41
CA VAL A 177 6.18 20.87 -12.67
C VAL A 177 6.27 19.71 -13.66
N GLY A 178 7.22 18.81 -13.42
CA GLY A 178 7.36 17.58 -14.17
C GLY A 178 6.13 16.69 -14.02
N ASP A 179 5.78 15.94 -15.06
CA ASP A 179 4.60 15.08 -15.06
C ASP A 179 4.70 13.94 -14.05
N LYS A 180 5.87 13.32 -13.94
CA LYS A 180 6.09 12.17 -13.06
C LYS A 180 6.57 12.64 -11.69
N VAL A 181 5.92 12.11 -10.65
CA VAL A 181 6.42 12.15 -9.28
C VAL A 181 6.80 10.74 -8.85
N THR A 182 7.81 10.62 -7.98
CA THR A 182 8.19 9.35 -7.35
C THR A 182 7.64 9.32 -5.94
N VAL A 183 6.94 8.25 -5.59
CA VAL A 183 6.41 8.03 -4.25
C VAL A 183 7.27 6.98 -3.56
N ASN A 184 7.82 7.33 -2.41
CA ASN A 184 8.49 6.41 -1.50
C ASN A 184 7.60 6.23 -0.27
N ALA A 185 7.18 5.02 0.04
CA ALA A 185 6.31 4.72 1.16
C ALA A 185 7.00 3.77 2.13
N ALA A 186 7.03 4.12 3.40
CA ALA A 186 7.49 3.25 4.48
C ALA A 186 6.29 2.69 5.23
N PHE A 187 6.13 1.37 5.24
CA PHE A 187 5.00 0.68 5.86
C PHE A 187 5.39 0.02 7.17
N GLN A 188 4.45 -0.01 8.12
CA GLN A 188 4.53 -0.78 9.35
C GLN A 188 3.21 -1.49 9.59
N LEU A 189 3.28 -2.80 9.81
CA LEU A 189 2.16 -3.66 10.15
C LEU A 189 2.43 -4.29 11.52
N GLU A 190 1.40 -4.43 12.33
CA GLU A 190 1.47 -5.06 13.65
C GLU A 190 0.29 -6.00 13.90
N ASP A 191 0.54 -7.11 14.59
CA ASP A 191 -0.50 -8.02 15.05
C ASP A 191 -1.51 -7.30 15.94
N VAL A 192 -2.80 -7.51 15.66
CA VAL A 192 -3.86 -7.12 16.57
C VAL A 192 -4.04 -8.26 17.59
N PRO A 193 -3.84 -8.01 18.90
CA PRO A 193 -4.03 -9.05 19.90
C PRO A 193 -5.46 -9.58 19.88
N PRO A 194 -5.69 -10.91 20.02
CA PRO A 194 -7.04 -11.44 20.19
C PRO A 194 -7.67 -10.83 21.46
N LYS A 195 -8.93 -10.39 21.34
CA LYS A 195 -9.74 -9.89 22.46
C LYS A 195 -10.17 -11.01 23.40
#